data_AF-A0A8H5VTI2-F1
#
_entry.id   AF-A0A8H5VTI2-F1
#
_cell.length_a   1.000
_cell.length_b   1.000
_cell.length_c   1.000
_cell.angle_alpha   90.00
_cell.angle_beta   90.00
_cell.angle_gamma   90.00
#
_symmetry.space_group_name_H-M   'P 1'
#
loop_
_entity.id
_entity.type
_entity.pdbx_description
1 polymer ?
#
loop_
_entity_poly.entity_id
_entity_poly.type
_entity_poly.pdbx_seq_one_letter_code
_entity_poly.pdbx_strand_id
1 'polypeptide(L)'
;MEASAASSLFLQGLVDDYGYKYEPRRFHKGSSEGRTSSEHESLEGSDISEKSLLKLIENFITYLEHFYCHLRPRHHYATLRYITYTALGMHHSCCIDKDRRRACENHLYPVEDVCDYDESHKLELLEDLLEEFNGSITSILEDPEKDVRDLIYFWERTWVRRMVEVLDILEGDDLPEDERRGAEEIGVVWDNVGPEPPVVMGNPYHKFTIEYWLYELRKIEEEC
;
A
#
# COMPACT_ATOMS: atom_id res chain seq x y z
N MET A 1 -16.64 19.27 -28.24
CA MET A 1 -15.25 19.03 -27.80
C MET A 1 -14.93 20.02 -26.68
N GLU A 2 -15.44 19.81 -25.47
CA GLU A 2 -15.18 20.68 -24.31
C GLU A 2 -15.21 19.86 -23.01
N ALA A 3 -14.39 18.81 -22.91
CA ALA A 3 -14.22 18.04 -21.67
C ALA A 3 -12.76 17.91 -21.22
N SER A 4 -11.79 18.38 -22.00
CA SER A 4 -10.36 18.11 -21.75
C SER A 4 -9.63 19.22 -20.97
N ALA A 5 -10.27 20.38 -20.73
CA ALA A 5 -9.62 21.52 -20.07
C ALA A 5 -9.86 21.58 -18.55
N ALA A 6 -10.81 20.82 -18.00
CA ALA A 6 -11.19 20.91 -16.59
C ALA A 6 -10.26 20.10 -15.65
N SER A 7 -9.74 18.96 -16.11
CA SER A 7 -8.87 18.10 -15.27
C SER A 7 -7.46 18.67 -15.04
N SER A 8 -6.99 19.55 -15.94
CA SER A 8 -5.65 20.15 -15.84
C SER A 8 -5.53 21.24 -14.77
N LEU A 9 -6.65 21.82 -14.29
CA LEU A 9 -6.62 22.95 -13.35
C LEU A 9 -6.64 22.52 -11.87
N PHE A 10 -6.99 21.27 -11.56
CA PHE A 10 -7.01 20.77 -10.18
C PHE A 10 -5.61 20.40 -9.65
N LEU A 11 -4.67 20.06 -10.53
CA LEU A 11 -3.32 19.64 -10.12
C LEU A 11 -2.36 20.81 -9.86
N GLN A 12 -2.63 22.01 -10.39
CA GLN A 12 -1.69 23.12 -10.34
C GLN A 12 -1.71 23.91 -9.01
N GLY A 13 -2.72 23.70 -8.16
CA GLY A 13 -2.86 24.41 -6.87
C GLY A 13 -2.15 23.78 -5.67
N LEU A 14 -1.44 22.65 -5.84
CA LEU A 14 -0.94 21.83 -4.72
C LEU A 14 0.49 22.14 -4.26
N VAL A 15 1.24 23.02 -4.94
CA VAL A 15 2.70 23.15 -4.72
C VAL A 15 3.13 24.42 -3.97
N ASP A 16 2.31 25.45 -3.87
CA ASP A 16 2.73 26.69 -3.23
C ASP A 16 2.19 26.80 -1.79
N ASP A 17 3.08 26.57 -0.80
CA ASP A 17 3.21 27.38 0.44
C ASP A 17 3.96 26.59 1.55
N TYR A 18 5.30 26.55 1.48
CA TYR A 18 6.19 26.02 2.53
C TYR A 18 6.46 27.06 3.65
N GLY A 19 5.41 27.74 4.13
CA GLY A 19 5.51 28.85 5.08
C GLY A 19 4.91 28.61 6.48
N TYR A 20 4.62 27.38 6.89
CA TYR A 20 3.86 27.16 8.13
C TYR A 20 4.72 27.22 9.40
N LYS A 21 4.45 28.22 10.26
CA LYS A 21 5.03 28.37 11.60
C LYS A 21 4.04 27.89 12.65
N TYR A 22 4.44 26.86 13.41
CA TYR A 22 3.63 26.17 14.41
C TYR A 22 3.51 26.98 15.72
N GLU A 23 2.27 27.18 16.19
CA GLU A 23 1.96 27.78 17.51
C GLU A 23 0.95 26.86 18.24
N PRO A 24 1.37 26.11 19.27
CA PRO A 24 0.50 25.14 19.94
C PRO A 24 -0.50 25.81 20.88
N ARG A 25 -1.80 25.57 20.66
CA ARG A 25 -2.85 25.88 21.66
C ARG A 25 -3.22 24.63 22.44
N ARG A 26 -3.10 24.73 23.77
CA ARG A 26 -3.45 23.66 24.71
C ARG A 26 -4.97 23.60 24.88
N PHE A 27 -5.55 22.41 24.70
CA PHE A 27 -6.91 22.14 25.16
C PHE A 27 -7.04 20.80 25.87
N HIS A 28 -8.06 20.77 26.73
CA HIS A 28 -8.35 19.82 27.79
C HIS A 28 -8.94 18.51 27.27
N LYS A 29 -8.48 17.43 27.91
CA LYS A 29 -8.83 16.03 27.66
C LYS A 29 -10.22 15.69 28.23
N GLY A 30 -11.10 15.14 27.40
CA GLY A 30 -12.35 14.50 27.80
C GLY A 30 -12.41 13.05 27.32
N SER A 31 -12.62 12.13 28.26
CA SER A 31 -13.06 10.72 28.12
C SER A 31 -14.36 10.60 27.31
N SER A 32 -14.81 9.48 26.71
CA SER A 32 -14.50 8.04 26.83
C SER A 32 -15.31 7.25 25.77
N GLU A 33 -14.77 6.10 25.36
CA GLU A 33 -15.41 4.76 25.18
C GLU A 33 -16.61 4.50 24.25
N GLY A 34 -16.50 3.38 23.52
CA GLY A 34 -17.64 2.54 23.12
C GLY A 34 -17.44 1.73 21.82
N ARG A 35 -16.81 0.55 21.91
CA ARG A 35 -16.55 -0.40 20.80
C ARG A 35 -17.49 -1.61 20.94
N THR A 36 -18.09 -2.08 19.84
CA THR A 36 -18.72 -3.42 19.76
C THR A 36 -18.46 -4.05 18.40
N SER A 37 -17.96 -5.29 18.43
CA SER A 37 -17.66 -6.18 17.30
C SER A 37 -18.70 -7.31 17.19
N SER A 38 -18.96 -7.80 15.98
CA SER A 38 -19.60 -9.09 15.63
C SER A 38 -19.67 -9.15 14.08
N GLU A 39 -19.41 -10.21 13.31
CA GLU A 39 -18.95 -11.60 13.48
C GLU A 39 -18.44 -12.08 12.09
N HIS A 40 -17.67 -13.18 12.10
CA HIS A 40 -16.88 -13.78 11.01
C HIS A 40 -17.72 -14.56 9.98
N GLU A 41 -17.36 -14.49 8.70
CA GLU A 41 -17.36 -15.63 7.76
C GLU A 41 -16.05 -15.61 6.96
N SER A 42 -15.43 -16.77 6.82
CA SER A 42 -14.02 -16.98 6.46
C SER A 42 -13.75 -17.01 4.95
N LEU A 43 -12.94 -16.05 4.49
CA LEU A 43 -12.07 -16.10 3.31
C LEU A 43 -10.63 -15.95 3.82
N GLU A 44 -9.88 -17.05 3.94
CA GLU A 44 -8.56 -17.03 4.59
C GLU A 44 -7.50 -16.21 3.84
N GLY A 45 -7.68 -15.92 2.54
CA GLY A 45 -6.85 -14.97 1.78
C GLY A 45 -7.15 -13.50 2.11
N SER A 46 -8.45 -13.17 2.17
CA SER A 46 -8.95 -11.81 2.45
C SER A 46 -8.49 -11.29 3.82
N ASP A 47 -8.43 -12.17 4.82
CA ASP A 47 -8.09 -11.79 6.21
C ASP A 47 -6.59 -11.40 6.39
N ILE A 48 -5.71 -11.78 5.45
CA ILE A 48 -4.28 -11.37 5.46
C ILE A 48 -4.11 -10.00 4.78
N SER A 49 -4.82 -9.77 3.68
CA SER A 49 -4.86 -8.49 2.96
C SER A 49 -5.44 -7.38 3.86
N GLU A 50 -6.57 -7.64 4.53
CA GLU A 50 -7.21 -6.68 5.43
C GLU A 50 -6.30 -6.26 6.59
N LYS A 51 -5.65 -7.21 7.27
CA LYS A 51 -4.71 -6.92 8.37
C LYS A 51 -3.52 -6.08 7.92
N SER A 52 -3.01 -6.34 6.73
CA SER A 52 -1.89 -5.60 6.14
C SER A 52 -2.28 -4.16 5.83
N LEU A 53 -3.48 -3.97 5.26
CA LEU A 53 -4.05 -2.64 4.97
C LEU A 53 -4.35 -1.85 6.25
N LEU A 54 -4.92 -2.49 7.29
CA LEU A 54 -5.14 -1.86 8.59
C LEU A 54 -3.82 -1.40 9.22
N LYS A 55 -2.78 -2.22 9.13
CA LYS A 55 -1.45 -1.86 9.63
C LYS A 55 -0.84 -0.69 8.85
N LEU A 56 -1.10 -0.59 7.55
CA LEU A 56 -0.64 0.53 6.72
C LEU A 56 -1.23 1.86 7.20
N ILE A 57 -2.51 1.86 7.60
CA ILE A 57 -3.23 3.08 8.01
C ILE A 57 -3.18 3.36 9.52
N GLU A 58 -2.75 2.41 10.35
CA GLU A 58 -2.73 2.50 11.82
C GLU A 58 -2.06 3.80 12.33
N ASN A 59 -0.88 4.12 11.78
CA ASN A 59 -0.15 5.33 12.14
C ASN A 59 -0.90 6.60 11.71
N PHE A 60 -1.59 6.55 10.58
CA PHE A 60 -2.35 7.68 10.10
C PHE A 60 -3.64 7.89 10.91
N ILE A 61 -4.33 6.82 11.30
CA ILE A 61 -5.48 6.88 12.23
C ILE A 61 -5.05 7.53 13.55
N THR A 62 -3.95 7.04 14.13
CA THR A 62 -3.38 7.62 15.36
C THR A 62 -3.09 9.11 15.19
N TYR A 63 -2.55 9.49 14.03
CA TYR A 63 -2.30 10.89 13.71
C TYR A 63 -3.60 11.71 13.59
N LEU A 64 -4.63 11.19 12.93
CA LEU A 64 -5.94 11.84 12.82
C LEU A 64 -6.53 12.11 14.20
N GLU A 65 -6.56 11.12 15.10
CA GLU A 65 -7.11 11.28 16.46
C GLU A 65 -6.50 12.47 17.22
N HIS A 66 -5.21 12.74 17.00
CA HIS A 66 -4.47 13.77 17.73
C HIS A 66 -4.44 15.12 17.01
N PHE A 67 -4.48 15.11 15.67
CA PHE A 67 -4.14 16.28 14.86
C PHE A 67 -5.16 16.62 13.77
N TYR A 68 -6.34 15.99 13.71
CA TYR A 68 -7.31 16.25 12.62
C TYR A 68 -7.68 17.74 12.48
N CYS A 69 -7.83 18.46 13.59
CA CYS A 69 -8.22 19.88 13.58
C CYS A 69 -7.15 20.81 12.98
N HIS A 70 -5.94 20.29 12.75
CA HIS A 70 -4.85 20.99 12.07
C HIS A 70 -4.74 20.63 10.60
N LEU A 71 -5.51 19.65 10.13
CA LEU A 71 -5.53 19.24 8.74
C LEU A 71 -6.46 20.13 7.93
N ARG A 72 -5.97 20.51 6.75
CA ARG A 72 -6.76 21.14 5.70
C ARG A 72 -7.22 20.04 4.74
N PRO A 73 -8.30 20.24 3.97
CA PRO A 73 -8.76 19.26 2.99
C PRO A 73 -7.65 18.71 2.08
N ARG A 74 -6.75 19.58 1.61
CA ARG A 74 -5.58 19.19 0.80
C ARG A 74 -4.69 18.11 1.44
N HIS A 75 -4.58 18.08 2.77
CA HIS A 75 -3.76 17.10 3.47
C HIS A 75 -4.45 15.72 3.48
N HIS A 76 -5.78 15.68 3.53
CA HIS A 76 -6.54 14.43 3.41
C HIS A 76 -6.39 13.85 2.00
N TYR A 77 -6.53 14.67 0.95
CA TYR A 77 -6.34 14.22 -0.43
C TYR A 77 -4.91 13.75 -0.71
N ALA A 78 -3.91 14.48 -0.21
CA ALA A 78 -2.51 14.06 -0.35
C ALA A 78 -2.24 12.73 0.36
N THR A 79 -2.81 12.55 1.55
CA THR A 79 -2.65 11.29 2.31
C THR A 79 -3.38 10.14 1.64
N LEU A 80 -4.60 10.37 1.15
CA LEU A 80 -5.35 9.41 0.34
C LEU A 80 -4.54 8.94 -0.87
N ARG A 81 -3.99 9.88 -1.65
CA ARG A 81 -3.11 9.55 -2.77
C ARG A 81 -1.92 8.71 -2.34
N TYR A 82 -1.22 9.13 -1.29
CA TYR A 82 -0.01 8.44 -0.83
C TYR A 82 -0.30 7.02 -0.34
N ILE A 83 -1.31 6.85 0.52
CA ILE A 83 -1.63 5.56 1.12
C ILE A 83 -2.18 4.60 0.05
N THR A 84 -3.11 5.03 -0.81
CA THR A 84 -3.62 4.20 -1.91
C THR A 84 -2.52 3.80 -2.88
N TYR A 85 -1.63 4.74 -3.22
CA TYR A 85 -0.46 4.45 -4.05
C TYR A 85 0.44 3.36 -3.43
N THR A 86 0.70 3.49 -2.13
CA THR A 86 1.52 2.53 -1.37
C THR A 86 0.84 1.15 -1.30
N ALA A 87 -0.47 1.11 -1.09
CA ALA A 87 -1.24 -0.12 -1.01
C ALA A 87 -1.25 -0.91 -2.34
N LEU A 88 -1.25 -0.22 -3.48
CA LEU A 88 -1.14 -0.84 -4.82
C LEU A 88 0.27 -1.37 -5.14
N GLY A 89 1.23 -1.18 -4.23
CA GLY A 89 2.61 -1.65 -4.39
C GLY A 89 3.34 -1.00 -5.57
N MET A 90 2.96 0.23 -5.95
CA MET A 90 3.63 0.95 -7.03
C MET A 90 4.99 1.46 -6.58
N HIS A 91 5.96 1.43 -7.49
CA HIS A 91 7.32 1.85 -7.18
C HIS A 91 7.49 3.36 -7.35
N HIS A 92 7.92 4.04 -6.29
CA HIS A 92 8.32 5.42 -6.42
C HIS A 92 9.52 5.53 -7.37
N SER A 93 9.37 6.32 -8.43
CA SER A 93 10.47 6.62 -9.37
C SER A 93 11.67 7.28 -8.69
N CYS A 94 11.47 7.93 -7.53
CA CYS A 94 12.55 8.47 -6.70
C CYS A 94 13.20 7.44 -5.77
N CYS A 95 12.55 6.30 -5.52
CA CYS A 95 13.04 5.21 -4.68
C CYS A 95 13.56 4.07 -5.57
N ILE A 96 14.64 4.34 -6.31
CA ILE A 96 15.37 3.26 -6.98
C ILE A 96 16.02 2.43 -5.87
N ASP A 97 15.49 1.24 -5.63
CA ASP A 97 16.07 0.30 -4.68
C ASP A 97 17.51 -0.03 -5.07
N LYS A 98 18.41 -0.17 -4.09
CA LYS A 98 19.83 -0.45 -4.36
C LYS A 98 20.02 -1.73 -5.17
N ASP A 99 19.13 -2.70 -4.99
CA ASP A 99 19.12 -3.95 -5.72
C ASP A 99 18.63 -3.77 -7.17
N ARG A 100 17.66 -2.87 -7.39
CA ARG A 100 17.17 -2.49 -8.72
C ARG A 100 18.23 -1.70 -9.52
N ARG A 101 18.99 -0.83 -8.85
CA ARG A 101 20.16 -0.15 -9.44
C ARG A 101 21.21 -1.17 -9.89
N ARG A 102 21.53 -2.17 -9.06
CA ARG A 102 22.49 -3.24 -9.43
C ARG A 102 21.99 -4.11 -10.58
N ALA A 103 20.71 -4.44 -10.63
CA ALA A 103 20.13 -5.23 -11.71
C ALA A 103 20.20 -4.49 -13.07
N CYS A 104 19.87 -3.20 -13.09
CA CYS A 104 19.98 -2.37 -14.30
C CYS A 104 21.45 -2.07 -14.68
N GLU A 105 22.38 -1.97 -13.71
CA GLU A 105 23.82 -1.73 -13.96
C GLU A 105 24.57 -2.98 -14.45
N ASN A 106 24.14 -4.18 -14.06
CA ASN A 106 24.90 -5.41 -14.36
C ASN A 106 24.67 -5.96 -15.79
N HIS A 107 23.78 -5.39 -16.61
CA HIS A 107 23.54 -5.78 -18.02
C HIS A 107 23.36 -7.30 -18.27
N LEU A 108 23.01 -8.09 -17.26
CA LEU A 108 22.87 -9.55 -17.39
C LEU A 108 21.59 -9.95 -18.13
N TYR A 109 20.68 -8.99 -18.35
CA TYR A 109 19.48 -9.11 -19.17
C TYR A 109 19.35 -7.87 -20.09
N PRO A 110 18.68 -7.97 -21.25
CA PRO A 110 18.35 -6.81 -22.07
C PRO A 110 17.68 -5.73 -21.20
N VAL A 111 18.22 -4.52 -21.22
CA VAL A 111 17.83 -3.38 -20.36
C VAL A 111 16.34 -3.03 -20.48
N GLU A 112 15.70 -3.43 -21.57
CA GLU A 112 14.28 -3.21 -21.86
C GLU A 112 13.33 -4.03 -20.97
N ASP A 113 13.76 -5.16 -20.39
CA ASP A 113 12.83 -6.11 -19.73
C ASP A 113 12.76 -5.98 -18.19
N VAL A 114 13.83 -5.47 -17.55
CA VAL A 114 13.94 -5.43 -16.06
C VAL A 114 13.60 -4.05 -15.49
N CYS A 115 13.73 -3.00 -16.28
CA CYS A 115 13.66 -1.62 -15.79
C CYS A 115 12.39 -0.87 -16.25
N ASP A 116 11.66 -1.39 -17.24
CA ASP A 116 10.43 -0.80 -17.80
C ASP A 116 9.19 -1.62 -17.38
N TYR A 117 8.91 -1.63 -16.07
CA TYR A 117 7.61 -2.12 -15.60
C TYR A 117 6.56 -1.09 -16.00
N ASP A 118 5.74 -1.44 -16.98
CA ASP A 118 4.57 -0.65 -17.35
C ASP A 118 3.51 -0.70 -16.24
N GLU A 119 3.67 0.19 -15.26
CA GLU A 119 2.70 0.41 -14.17
C GLU A 119 1.53 1.32 -14.62
N SER A 120 1.38 1.62 -15.93
CA SER A 120 0.33 2.52 -16.43
C SER A 120 -1.08 2.07 -16.04
N HIS A 121 -1.34 0.75 -16.06
CA HIS A 121 -2.60 0.18 -15.63
C HIS A 121 -2.88 0.43 -14.13
N LYS A 122 -1.86 0.38 -13.26
CA LYS A 122 -1.99 0.70 -11.82
C LYS A 122 -2.20 2.19 -11.59
N LEU A 123 -1.64 3.05 -12.46
CA LEU A 123 -1.84 4.49 -12.40
C LEU A 123 -3.26 4.88 -12.79
N GLU A 124 -3.82 4.28 -13.85
CA GLU A 124 -5.23 4.46 -14.22
C GLU A 124 -6.15 3.99 -13.09
N LEU A 125 -5.91 2.80 -12.55
CA LEU A 125 -6.65 2.27 -11.39
C LEU A 125 -6.53 3.18 -10.15
N LEU A 126 -5.35 3.77 -9.90
CA LEU A 126 -5.19 4.73 -8.82
C LEU A 126 -6.08 5.95 -9.04
N GLU A 127 -6.15 6.49 -10.24
CA GLU A 127 -6.96 7.67 -10.54
C GLU A 127 -8.45 7.39 -10.31
N ASP A 128 -8.95 6.23 -10.77
CA ASP A 128 -10.33 5.78 -10.55
C ASP A 128 -10.64 5.65 -9.05
N LEU A 129 -9.75 5.02 -8.29
CA LEU A 129 -9.92 4.86 -6.84
C LEU A 129 -9.89 6.21 -6.12
N LEU A 130 -9.04 7.14 -6.55
CA LEU A 130 -8.99 8.47 -5.97
C LEU A 130 -10.25 9.27 -6.27
N GLU A 131 -10.86 9.13 -7.44
CA GLU A 131 -12.14 9.76 -7.75
C GLU A 131 -13.24 9.23 -6.81
N GLU A 132 -13.33 7.90 -6.67
CA GLU A 132 -14.29 7.23 -5.77
C GLU A 132 -14.13 7.71 -4.31
N PHE A 133 -12.90 7.67 -3.81
CA PHE A 133 -12.60 8.02 -2.42
C PHE A 133 -12.69 9.52 -2.15
N ASN A 134 -12.31 10.37 -3.10
CA ASN A 134 -12.41 11.83 -2.93
C ASN A 134 -13.86 12.26 -2.74
N GLY A 135 -14.83 11.64 -3.44
CA GLY A 135 -16.24 11.90 -3.22
C GLY A 135 -16.65 11.62 -1.77
N SER A 136 -16.20 10.48 -1.22
CA SER A 136 -16.47 10.09 0.16
C SER A 136 -15.82 11.04 1.16
N ILE A 137 -14.52 11.34 1.03
CA ILE A 137 -13.81 12.25 1.93
C ILE A 137 -14.39 13.67 1.86
N THR A 138 -14.71 14.17 0.67
CA THR A 138 -15.31 15.51 0.50
C THR A 138 -16.63 15.61 1.24
N SER A 139 -17.49 14.59 1.12
CA SER A 139 -18.78 14.56 1.83
C SER A 139 -18.62 14.61 3.35
N ILE A 140 -17.57 13.97 3.89
CA ILE A 140 -17.27 14.00 5.33
C ILE A 140 -16.71 15.35 5.77
N LEU A 141 -15.85 15.97 4.95
CA LEU A 141 -15.20 17.23 5.29
C LEU A 141 -16.12 18.46 5.19
N GLU A 142 -17.12 18.41 4.31
CA GLU A 142 -18.06 19.51 4.07
C GLU A 142 -19.30 19.46 4.99
N ASP A 143 -19.60 18.29 5.56
CA ASP A 143 -20.74 18.11 6.46
C ASP A 143 -20.39 18.56 7.89
N PRO A 144 -21.07 19.59 8.44
CA PRO A 144 -20.80 20.09 9.77
C PRO A 144 -21.21 19.14 10.90
N GLU A 145 -22.02 18.11 10.62
CA GLU A 145 -22.39 17.07 11.59
C GLU A 145 -21.35 15.96 11.69
N LYS A 146 -20.41 15.90 10.75
CA LYS A 146 -19.35 14.89 10.69
C LYS A 146 -18.13 15.30 11.49
N ASP A 147 -17.49 14.31 12.10
CA ASP A 147 -16.29 14.53 12.91
C ASP A 147 -15.13 13.59 12.52
N VAL A 148 -14.05 13.63 13.30
CA VAL A 148 -12.86 12.79 13.08
C VAL A 148 -13.18 11.29 13.07
N ARG A 149 -14.23 10.85 13.78
CA ARG A 149 -14.66 9.44 13.80
C ARG A 149 -15.22 9.01 12.47
N ASP A 150 -15.90 9.90 11.74
CA ASP A 150 -16.36 9.60 10.38
C ASP A 150 -15.17 9.44 9.41
N LEU A 151 -14.12 10.26 9.57
CA LEU A 151 -12.87 10.09 8.82
C LEU A 151 -12.16 8.77 9.16
N ILE A 152 -12.05 8.44 10.45
CA ILE A 152 -11.46 7.17 10.89
C ILE A 152 -12.28 5.99 10.35
N TYR A 153 -13.60 6.07 10.44
CA TYR A 153 -14.50 5.06 9.90
C TYR A 153 -14.32 4.89 8.39
N PHE A 154 -14.18 5.99 7.65
CA PHE A 154 -13.86 5.93 6.23
C PHE A 154 -12.58 5.12 5.99
N TRP A 155 -11.51 5.37 6.74
CA TRP A 155 -10.25 4.64 6.58
C TRP A 155 -10.36 3.17 6.97
N GLU A 156 -10.89 2.88 8.15
CA GLU A 156 -10.98 1.51 8.69
C GLU A 156 -11.97 0.62 7.93
N ARG A 157 -13.03 1.19 7.34
CA ARG A 157 -14.12 0.41 6.74
C ARG A 157 -14.23 0.64 5.24
N THR A 158 -14.40 1.88 4.81
CA THR A 158 -14.67 2.18 3.40
C THR A 158 -13.43 1.92 2.55
N TRP A 159 -12.29 2.51 2.93
CA TRP A 159 -11.04 2.38 2.21
C TRP A 159 -10.49 0.96 2.28
N VAL A 160 -10.38 0.38 3.50
CA VAL A 160 -9.87 -1.00 3.66
C VAL A 160 -10.69 -2.00 2.84
N ARG A 161 -12.02 -2.01 2.98
CA ARG A 161 -12.88 -2.96 2.25
C ARG A 161 -12.68 -2.84 0.75
N ARG A 162 -12.68 -1.60 0.23
CA ARG A 162 -12.51 -1.37 -1.21
C ARG A 162 -11.12 -1.81 -1.69
N MET A 163 -10.08 -1.56 -0.89
CA MET A 163 -8.73 -1.98 -1.25
C MET A 163 -8.54 -3.49 -1.21
N VAL A 164 -9.18 -4.21 -0.27
CA VAL A 164 -9.21 -5.69 -0.29
C VAL A 164 -9.82 -6.18 -1.61
N GLU A 165 -11.01 -5.68 -1.97
CA GLU A 165 -11.66 -6.05 -3.24
C GLU A 165 -10.76 -5.79 -4.47
N VAL A 166 -10.03 -4.66 -4.48
CA VAL A 166 -9.10 -4.33 -5.58
C VAL A 166 -7.91 -5.27 -5.60
N LEU A 167 -7.30 -5.54 -4.45
CA LEU A 167 -6.10 -6.37 -4.37
C LEU A 167 -6.42 -7.83 -4.71
N ASP A 168 -7.56 -8.35 -4.26
CA ASP A 168 -8.03 -9.70 -4.59
C ASP A 168 -8.20 -9.87 -6.11
N ILE A 169 -8.74 -8.84 -6.80
CA ILE A 169 -8.85 -8.84 -8.27
C ILE A 169 -7.47 -8.80 -8.95
N LEU A 170 -6.53 -8.01 -8.41
CA LEU A 170 -5.19 -7.87 -8.98
C LEU A 170 -4.31 -9.11 -8.76
N GLU A 171 -4.54 -9.86 -7.68
CA GLU A 171 -3.78 -11.08 -7.37
C GLU A 171 -4.14 -12.26 -8.30
N GLY A 172 -5.26 -12.15 -9.03
CA GLY A 172 -5.61 -13.10 -10.09
C GLY A 172 -6.22 -14.41 -9.57
N ASP A 173 -6.75 -14.41 -8.35
CA ASP A 173 -7.42 -15.58 -7.75
C ASP A 173 -8.62 -16.06 -8.59
N ASP A 174 -9.22 -15.17 -9.39
CA ASP A 174 -10.37 -15.44 -10.26
C ASP A 174 -10.01 -15.44 -11.77
N LEU A 175 -8.79 -15.81 -12.16
CA LEU A 175 -8.46 -15.97 -13.58
C LEU A 175 -9.29 -17.11 -14.22
N PRO A 176 -9.96 -16.87 -15.36
CA PRO A 176 -10.71 -17.92 -16.01
C PRO A 176 -9.77 -19.00 -16.56
N GLU A 177 -10.24 -20.25 -16.56
CA GLU A 177 -9.41 -21.45 -16.81
C GLU A 177 -8.70 -21.44 -18.19
N ASP A 178 -9.24 -20.70 -19.16
CA ASP A 178 -8.63 -20.49 -20.47
C ASP A 178 -7.45 -19.50 -20.43
N GLU A 179 -7.54 -18.41 -19.66
CA GLU A 179 -6.42 -17.50 -19.41
C GLU A 179 -5.33 -18.18 -18.59
N ARG A 180 -5.73 -18.92 -17.54
CA ARG A 180 -4.82 -19.71 -16.70
C ARG A 180 -4.02 -20.71 -17.54
N ARG A 181 -4.69 -21.39 -18.47
CA ARG A 181 -4.07 -22.34 -19.40
C ARG A 181 -3.21 -21.69 -20.47
N GLY A 182 -3.62 -20.53 -20.98
CA GLY A 182 -2.81 -19.74 -21.90
C GLY A 182 -1.50 -19.31 -21.26
N ALA A 183 -1.55 -18.90 -19.98
CA ALA A 183 -0.37 -18.60 -19.17
C ALA A 183 0.50 -19.85 -18.93
N GLU A 184 -0.09 -21.00 -18.60
CA GLU A 184 0.64 -22.27 -18.46
C GLU A 184 1.33 -22.70 -19.76
N GLU A 185 0.69 -22.50 -20.92
CA GLU A 185 1.23 -22.85 -22.24
C GLU A 185 2.49 -22.03 -22.60
N ILE A 186 2.56 -20.78 -22.15
CA ILE A 186 3.77 -19.94 -22.28
C ILE A 186 4.78 -20.15 -21.15
N GLY A 187 4.53 -21.12 -20.25
CA GLY A 187 5.47 -21.55 -19.22
C GLY A 187 5.27 -20.92 -17.85
N VAL A 188 4.16 -20.22 -17.60
CA VAL A 188 3.81 -19.75 -16.24
C VAL A 188 3.45 -20.96 -15.39
N VAL A 189 4.27 -21.24 -14.38
CA VAL A 189 3.98 -22.26 -13.38
C VAL A 189 3.30 -21.56 -12.21
N TRP A 190 2.04 -21.91 -11.97
CA TRP A 190 1.34 -21.51 -10.77
C TRP A 190 1.94 -22.30 -9.61
N ASP A 191 2.62 -21.61 -8.70
CA ASP A 191 3.08 -22.21 -7.44
C ASP A 191 1.84 -22.59 -6.63
N ASN A 192 1.31 -23.78 -6.89
CA ASN A 192 0.52 -24.47 -5.90
C ASN A 192 1.38 -24.53 -4.64
N VAL A 193 0.80 -24.19 -3.49
CA VAL A 193 1.38 -24.40 -2.16
C VAL A 193 1.73 -25.88 -2.04
N GLY A 194 2.90 -26.26 -2.56
CA GLY A 194 3.52 -27.52 -2.31
C GLY A 194 3.80 -27.58 -0.81
N PRO A 195 3.86 -28.78 -0.21
CA PRO A 195 4.33 -28.90 1.16
C PRO A 195 5.63 -28.09 1.27
N GLU A 196 5.69 -27.19 2.27
CA GLU A 196 6.82 -26.31 2.49
C GLU A 196 8.11 -27.10 2.22
N PRO A 197 9.03 -26.60 1.38
CA PRO A 197 10.32 -27.24 1.24
C PRO A 197 10.86 -27.43 2.66
N PRO A 198 11.32 -28.65 3.02
CA PRO A 198 11.71 -28.95 4.39
C PRO A 198 12.62 -27.84 4.87
N VAL A 199 12.26 -27.20 5.98
CA VAL A 199 12.98 -26.06 6.56
C VAL A 199 14.45 -26.44 6.57
N VAL A 200 15.19 -25.93 5.59
CA VAL A 200 16.64 -25.96 5.63
C VAL A 200 16.90 -25.11 6.83
N MET A 201 17.36 -25.71 7.94
CA MET A 201 17.75 -24.95 9.11
C MET A 201 18.79 -23.95 8.64
N GLY A 202 18.31 -22.73 8.39
CA GLY A 202 19.14 -21.60 8.07
C GLY A 202 20.08 -21.37 9.24
N ASN A 203 21.02 -20.46 9.04
CA ASN A 203 21.93 -20.04 10.08
C ASN A 203 21.16 -19.72 11.38
N PRO A 204 21.38 -20.49 12.47
CA PRO A 204 20.61 -20.32 13.70
C PRO A 204 21.01 -19.05 14.46
N TYR A 205 22.05 -18.34 14.00
CA TYR A 205 22.57 -17.14 14.62
C TYR A 205 21.98 -15.88 13.98
N HIS A 206 22.03 -14.76 14.69
CA HIS A 206 21.53 -13.49 14.20
C HIS A 206 22.56 -12.83 13.26
N LYS A 207 22.15 -12.26 12.12
CA LYS A 207 23.06 -11.69 11.09
C LYS A 207 24.08 -10.62 11.53
N PHE A 208 23.90 -10.05 12.72
CA PHE A 208 24.82 -9.07 13.31
C PHE A 208 25.75 -9.66 14.38
N THR A 209 25.72 -10.97 14.57
CA THR A 209 26.60 -11.71 15.49
C THR A 209 27.76 -12.34 14.72
N ILE A 210 28.89 -12.53 15.37
CA ILE A 210 30.08 -13.10 14.72
C ILE A 210 29.86 -14.58 14.38
N GLU A 211 29.05 -15.26 15.17
CA GLU A 211 28.64 -16.66 15.02
C GLU A 211 27.89 -16.89 13.71
N TYR A 212 27.10 -15.91 13.25
CA TYR A 212 26.44 -15.97 11.93
C TYR A 212 27.47 -16.08 10.81
N TRP A 213 28.47 -15.20 10.78
CA TRP A 213 29.47 -15.19 9.73
C TRP A 213 30.39 -16.42 9.78
N LEU A 214 30.70 -16.91 10.98
CA LEU A 214 31.46 -18.16 11.15
C LEU A 214 30.70 -19.39 10.65
N TYR A 215 29.37 -19.43 10.82
CA TYR A 215 28.53 -20.50 10.27
C TYR A 215 28.49 -20.48 8.74
N GLU A 216 28.28 -19.30 8.12
CA GLU A 216 28.29 -19.17 6.65
C GLU A 216 29.65 -19.54 6.05
N LEU A 217 30.75 -19.10 6.66
CA LEU A 217 32.10 -19.42 6.18
C LEU A 217 32.39 -20.93 6.24
N ARG A 218 32.00 -21.59 7.33
CA ARG A 218 32.17 -23.05 7.47
C ARG A 218 31.37 -23.83 6.44
N LYS A 219 30.15 -23.39 6.16
CA LYS A 219 29.29 -24.01 5.13
C LYS A 219 29.96 -23.99 3.75
N ILE A 220 30.59 -22.87 3.38
CA ILE A 220 31.31 -22.73 2.11
C ILE A 220 32.55 -23.63 2.06
N GLU A 221 33.28 -23.78 3.18
CA GLU A 221 34.45 -24.67 3.27
C GLU A 221 34.09 -26.16 3.19
N GLU A 222 32.91 -26.56 3.69
CA GLU A 222 32.43 -27.95 3.65
C GLU A 222 31.82 -28.35 2.29
N GLU A 223 31.44 -27.38 1.46
CA GLU A 223 30.90 -27.58 0.11
C GLU A 223 31.98 -27.57 -1.01
N CYS A 224 33.28 -27.44 -0.65
CA CYS A 224 34.45 -27.52 -1.56
C CYS A 224 35.25 -28.82 -1.37
#